data_AF-A0A7X6I482-F1
#
_entry.id   AF-A0A7X6I482-F1
#
_cell.length_a   1.000
_cell.length_b   1.000
_cell.length_c   1.000
_cell.angle_alpha   90.00
_cell.angle_beta   90.00
_cell.angle_gamma   90.00
#
_symmetry.space_group_name_H-M   'P 1'
#
loop_
_entity.id
_entity.type
_entity.pdbx_description
1 polymer ?
#
loop_
_entity_poly.entity_id
_entity_poly.type
_entity_poly.pdbx_seq_one_letter_code
_entity_poly.pdbx_strand_id
1 'polypeptide(L)'
;MNSRTIYKMLARWHYVELAKKIHHLVRTEPVDFTLDDILNLIYDTYEQTKDDNLAYLYVDISKNGFLIKPIKVQKKRNLLL
;
A
#
# COMPACT_ATOMS: atom_id res chain seq x y z
N MET A 1 -1.53 9.99 0.87
CA MET A 1 -2.48 9.01 1.50
C MET A 1 -1.74 7.89 2.24
N ASN A 2 -2.26 7.26 3.31
CA ASN A 2 -1.55 6.18 4.03
C ASN A 2 -2.12 4.77 3.76
N SER A 3 -1.33 3.72 4.09
CA SER A 3 -1.69 2.31 3.86
C SER A 3 -3.03 1.88 4.46
N ARG A 4 -3.37 2.40 5.64
CA ARG A 4 -4.64 2.09 6.32
C ARG A 4 -5.85 2.66 5.58
N THR A 5 -5.68 3.82 4.95
CA THR A 5 -6.74 4.50 4.19
C THR A 5 -7.01 3.72 2.90
N ILE A 6 -5.96 3.39 2.15
CA ILE A 6 -6.07 2.53 0.94
C ILE A 6 -6.74 1.21 1.28
N TYR A 7 -6.31 0.54 2.36
CA TYR A 7 -6.90 -0.72 2.78
C TYR A 7 -8.41 -0.63 2.99
N LYS A 8 -8.88 0.41 3.70
CA LYS A 8 -10.31 0.62 3.96
C LYS A 8 -11.11 0.88 2.68
N MET A 9 -10.57 1.67 1.75
CA MET A 9 -11.23 1.97 0.48
C MET A 9 -11.37 0.70 -0.37
N LEU A 10 -10.25 -0.01 -0.58
CA LEU A 10 -10.24 -1.25 -1.34
C LEU A 10 -11.12 -2.34 -0.73
N ALA A 11 -11.12 -2.49 0.60
CA ALA A 11 -12.00 -3.45 1.26
C ALA A 11 -13.49 -3.09 1.07
N ARG A 12 -13.84 -1.80 1.08
CA ARG A 12 -15.22 -1.33 0.84
C ARG A 12 -15.67 -1.56 -0.61
N TRP A 13 -14.74 -1.55 -1.55
CA TRP A 13 -14.97 -1.83 -2.97
C TRP A 13 -14.80 -3.32 -3.31
N HIS A 14 -14.77 -4.21 -2.31
CA HIS A 14 -14.61 -5.66 -2.48
C HIS A 14 -13.25 -6.12 -3.06
N TYR A 15 -12.25 -5.24 -3.13
CA TYR A 15 -10.86 -5.55 -3.51
C TYR A 15 -10.01 -5.97 -2.30
N VAL A 16 -10.50 -6.92 -1.50
CA VAL A 16 -9.87 -7.33 -0.23
C VAL A 16 -8.47 -7.93 -0.44
N GLU A 17 -8.28 -8.70 -1.51
CA GLU A 17 -6.98 -9.32 -1.80
C GLU A 17 -5.93 -8.29 -2.24
N LEU A 18 -6.32 -7.30 -3.06
CA LEU A 18 -5.47 -6.16 -3.40
C LEU A 18 -5.11 -5.36 -2.14
N ALA A 19 -6.09 -5.12 -1.27
CA ALA A 19 -5.88 -4.42 0.00
C ALA A 19 -4.84 -5.15 0.88
N LYS A 20 -4.94 -6.49 0.99
CA LYS A 20 -3.97 -7.31 1.72
C LYS A 20 -2.58 -7.26 1.10
N LYS A 21 -2.46 -7.36 -0.23
CA LYS A 21 -1.17 -7.28 -0.94
C LYS A 21 -0.46 -5.97 -0.67
N ILE A 22 -1.15 -4.84 -0.84
CA ILE A 22 -0.60 -3.51 -0.57
C ILE A 22 -0.25 -3.37 0.92
N HIS A 23 -1.10 -3.87 1.83
CA HIS A 23 -0.81 -3.81 3.26
C HIS A 23 0.42 -4.65 3.66
N HIS A 24 0.59 -5.82 3.06
CA HIS A 24 1.74 -6.69 3.27
C HIS A 24 3.01 -5.99 2.81
N LEU A 25 3.06 -5.57 1.53
CA LEU A 25 4.18 -4.84 0.93
C LEU A 25 4.67 -3.70 1.83
N VAL A 26 3.74 -2.88 2.33
CA VAL A 26 4.07 -1.73 3.17
C VAL A 26 4.57 -2.10 4.57
N ARG A 27 4.12 -3.24 5.13
CA ARG A 27 4.48 -3.66 6.50
C ARG A 27 5.73 -4.52 6.57
N THR A 28 5.92 -5.43 5.62
CA THR A 28 6.96 -6.45 5.68
C THR A 28 8.22 -6.04 4.95
N GLU A 29 8.07 -5.25 3.89
CA GLU A 29 9.17 -4.84 3.02
C GLU A 29 9.31 -3.31 2.94
N PRO A 30 9.21 -2.55 4.06
CA PRO A 30 9.15 -1.10 4.05
C PRO A 30 10.39 -0.40 3.48
N VAL A 31 11.49 -1.14 3.31
CA VAL A 31 12.78 -0.66 2.80
C VAL A 31 12.88 -0.86 1.28
N ASP A 32 12.18 -1.86 0.74
CA ASP A 32 12.36 -2.32 -0.63
C ASP A 32 11.21 -1.93 -1.58
N PHE A 33 10.05 -1.55 -1.04
CA PHE A 33 8.93 -1.14 -1.88
C PHE A 33 8.98 0.35 -2.27
N THR A 34 8.55 0.63 -3.49
CA THR A 34 8.42 1.97 -4.07
C THR A 34 6.95 2.38 -4.19
N LEU A 35 6.71 3.68 -4.40
CA LEU A 35 5.37 4.17 -4.74
C LEU A 35 4.83 3.49 -6.01
N ASP A 36 5.72 3.23 -6.98
CA ASP A 36 5.38 2.62 -8.26
C ASP A 36 4.87 1.19 -8.09
N ASP A 37 5.37 0.43 -7.11
CA ASP A 37 4.85 -0.93 -6.83
C ASP A 37 3.38 -0.91 -6.40
N ILE A 38 2.98 0.08 -5.58
CA ILE A 38 1.58 0.26 -5.18
C ILE A 38 0.74 0.68 -6.38
N LEU A 39 1.23 1.63 -7.18
CA LEU A 39 0.54 2.14 -8.35
C LEU A 39 0.34 1.05 -9.41
N ASN A 40 1.35 0.21 -9.65
CA ASN A 40 1.29 -0.92 -10.57
C ASN A 40 0.26 -1.95 -10.10
N LEU A 41 0.25 -2.32 -8.82
CA LEU A 41 -0.77 -3.25 -8.28
C LEU A 41 -2.20 -2.74 -8.49
N ILE A 42 -2.43 -1.44 -8.32
CA ILE A 42 -3.73 -0.81 -8.55
C ILE A 42 -4.06 -0.76 -10.03
N TYR A 43 -3.09 -0.39 -10.87
CA TYR A 43 -3.25 -0.31 -12.32
C TYR A 43 -3.52 -1.66 -12.96
N ASP A 44 -2.80 -2.71 -12.57
CA ASP A 44 -3.01 -4.08 -13.05
C ASP A 44 -4.42 -4.59 -12.70
N THR A 45 -4.90 -4.25 -11.50
CA THR A 45 -6.26 -4.62 -11.08
C THR A 45 -7.31 -3.82 -11.84
N TYR A 46 -7.05 -2.54 -12.10
CA TYR A 46 -7.88 -1.71 -12.97
C TYR A 46 -7.92 -2.27 -14.39
N GLU A 47 -6.79 -2.68 -14.98
CA GLU A 47 -6.75 -3.24 -16.33
C GLU A 47 -7.61 -4.50 -16.47
N GLN A 48 -7.74 -5.28 -15.41
CA GLN A 48 -8.56 -6.50 -15.39
C GLN A 48 -10.05 -6.22 -15.17
N THR A 49 -10.38 -5.23 -14.34
CA THR A 49 -11.77 -5.00 -13.89
C THR A 49 -12.45 -3.82 -14.56
N LYS A 50 -11.67 -2.89 -15.10
CA LYS A 50 -12.10 -1.59 -15.64
C LYS A 50 -12.98 -0.80 -14.66
N ASP A 51 -12.72 -0.93 -13.36
CA ASP A 51 -13.43 -0.19 -12.31
C ASP A 51 -12.83 1.22 -12.14
N ASP A 52 -13.65 2.24 -12.42
CA ASP A 52 -13.28 3.65 -12.31
C ASP A 52 -12.79 4.04 -10.90
N ASN A 53 -13.26 3.38 -9.84
CA ASN A 53 -12.79 3.63 -8.48
C ASN A 53 -11.29 3.38 -8.34
N LEU A 54 -10.76 2.38 -9.04
CA LEU A 54 -9.32 2.08 -9.05
C LEU A 54 -8.55 3.11 -9.88
N ALA A 55 -9.12 3.61 -10.98
CA ALA A 55 -8.52 4.69 -11.77
C ALA A 55 -8.43 6.00 -10.94
N TYR A 56 -9.51 6.36 -10.23
CA TYR A 56 -9.48 7.51 -9.32
C TYR A 56 -8.46 7.33 -8.20
N LEU A 57 -8.39 6.13 -7.61
CA LEU A 57 -7.43 5.83 -6.57
C LEU A 57 -5.98 5.94 -7.08
N TYR A 58 -5.69 5.43 -8.28
CA TYR A 58 -4.38 5.55 -8.92
C TYR A 58 -3.97 7.02 -9.08
N VAL A 59 -4.86 7.86 -9.64
CA VAL A 59 -4.59 9.28 -9.84
C VAL A 59 -4.41 10.01 -8.51
N ASP A 60 -5.22 9.70 -7.50
CA ASP A 60 -5.11 10.30 -6.17
C ASP A 60 -3.77 9.99 -5.51
N ILE A 61 -3.33 8.73 -5.54
CA ILE A 61 -2.04 8.31 -5.00
C ILE A 61 -0.87 8.91 -5.78
N SER A 62 -0.95 8.92 -7.11
CA SER A 62 0.08 9.48 -7.98
C SER A 62 0.29 10.97 -7.71
N LYS A 63 -0.78 11.75 -7.51
CA LYS A 63 -0.71 13.20 -7.24
C LYS A 63 -0.33 13.53 -5.81
N ASN A 64 -0.94 12.84 -4.84
CA ASN A 64 -0.83 13.19 -3.42
C ASN A 64 0.23 12.37 -2.66
N GLY A 65 0.86 11.40 -3.34
CA GLY A 65 1.87 10.52 -2.79
C GLY A 65 1.35 9.54 -1.74
N PHE A 66 2.24 8.65 -1.30
CA PHE A 66 1.97 7.64 -0.29
C PHE A 66 2.77 7.88 0.99
N LEU A 67 2.05 8.02 2.11
CA LEU A 67 2.59 8.27 3.43
C LEU A 67 2.93 6.94 4.12
N ILE A 68 4.21 6.65 4.20
CA ILE A 68 4.77 5.54 4.96
C ILE A 68 5.15 6.08 6.33
N LYS A 69 4.50 5.59 7.40
CA LYS A 69 5.00 5.88 8.74
C LYS A 69 6.30 5.07 8.92
N PRO A 70 7.42 5.69 9.29
CA PRO A 70 8.64 4.93 9.57
C PRO A 70 8.33 3.95 10.70
N ILE A 71 8.56 2.66 10.42
CA ILE A 71 8.50 1.63 11.46
C ILE A 71 9.63 1.96 12.42
N LYS A 72 9.30 2.32 13.67
CA LYS A 72 10.31 2.43 14.73
C LYS A 72 10.94 1.04 14.87
N VAL A 73 12.11 0.83 14.27
CA VAL A 73 12.91 -0.37 14.51
C VAL A 73 13.30 -0.31 15.98
N GLN A 74 12.57 -1.06 16.82
CA GLN A 74 12.98 -1.32 18.18
C GLN A 74 14.28 -2.14 18.09
N LYS A 75 15.43 -1.45 18.15
CA LYS A 75 16.72 -2.08 18.43
C LYS A 75 16.56 -2.85 19.74
N LYS A 76 16.30 -4.16 19.68
CA LYS A 76 16.56 -5.05 20.81
C LYS A 76 18.06 -4.96 21.05
N ARG A 77 18.47 -4.19 22.06
CA ARG A 77 19.81 -4.28 22.62
C ARG A 77 19.92 -5.69 23.20
N ASN A 78 20.49 -6.62 22.44
CA ASN A 78 21.07 -7.82 23.04
C ASN A 78 22.23 -7.33 23.92
N LEU A 79 21.94 -7.17 25.21
CA LEU A 79 22.97 -7.12 26.24
C LEU A 79 23.56 -8.54 26.28
N LEU A 80 24.72 -8.70 25.64
CA LEU A 80 25.63 -9.80 25.94
C LEU A 80 26.22 -9.49 27.33
N LEU A 81 25.83 -10.28 28.32
CA LEU A 81 26.61 -10.58 29.52
C LEU A 81 26.48 -12.08 29.79
#